data_AF-A0A927W1T5-F1
#
_entry.id   AF-A0A927W1T5-F1
#
_cell.length_a   1.000
_cell.length_b   1.000
_cell.length_c   1.000
_cell.angle_alpha   90.00
_cell.angle_beta   90.00
_cell.angle_gamma   90.00
#
_symmetry.space_group_name_H-M   'P 1'
#
loop_
_entity.id
_entity.type
_entity.pdbx_description
1 polymer ?
#
loop_
_entity_poly.entity_id
_entity_poly.type
_entity_poly.pdbx_seq_one_letter_code
_entity_poly.pdbx_strand_id
1 'polypeptide(L)'
;MYKDRQCNCDFCRVDDINEIKKGICKIKEGIKNIQDGLDDICCCRIREGIKCIEQGLCKSQEGLRDVIDGLKDFEFECDYRSNMCIKEGVCGIKDGIKGVQEGLCELRNCCLCEGIVSVREGLQELEEGLCSLVKGANQISDEREMRRKNKGCEVIQENRYDEIRSYIRNDY
;
A
#
# COMPACT_ATOMS: atom_id res chain seq x y z
N MET A 1 0.75 38.19 16.37
CA MET A 1 -0.36 37.41 15.80
C MET A 1 -0.02 37.10 14.34
N TYR A 2 0.75 36.05 14.10
CA TYR A 2 0.93 35.52 12.75
C TYR A 2 -0.15 34.47 12.57
N LYS A 3 -1.19 34.81 11.81
CA LYS A 3 -2.18 33.83 11.37
C LYS A 3 -1.44 32.82 10.51
N ASP A 4 -1.39 31.58 10.98
CA ASP A 4 -1.01 30.41 10.18
C ASP A 4 -1.82 30.45 8.89
N ARG A 5 -1.14 30.86 7.83
CA ARG A 5 -1.64 30.75 6.47
C ARG A 5 -1.62 29.26 6.18
N GLN A 6 -2.76 28.61 6.37
CA GLN A 6 -3.03 27.28 5.85
C GLN A 6 -2.59 27.29 4.38
N CYS A 7 -1.48 26.61 4.09
CA CYS A 7 -0.97 26.51 2.73
C CYS A 7 -1.95 25.64 1.95
N ASN A 8 -2.84 26.30 1.23
CA ASN A 8 -3.77 25.72 0.27
C ASN A 8 -3.00 25.44 -1.02
N CYS A 9 -1.94 24.66 -0.91
CA CYS A 9 -1.05 24.31 -1.99
C CYS A 9 -1.22 22.81 -2.28
N ASP A 10 -1.52 22.46 -3.54
CA ASP A 10 -1.57 21.09 -4.10
C ASP A 10 -0.28 20.27 -3.87
N PHE A 11 0.71 20.88 -3.21
CA PHE A 11 2.01 20.32 -2.88
C PHE A 11 2.03 19.50 -1.58
N CYS A 12 0.96 19.56 -0.77
CA CYS A 12 0.90 18.95 0.57
C CYS A 12 0.18 17.59 0.65
N ARG A 13 -0.16 16.91 -0.45
CA ARG A 13 -0.68 15.53 -0.42
C ARG A 13 0.40 14.49 -0.06
N VAL A 14 0.94 14.62 1.15
CA VAL A 14 1.84 13.63 1.77
C VAL A 14 0.99 12.48 2.36
N ASP A 15 -0.29 12.71 2.57
CA ASP A 15 -1.21 11.81 3.28
C ASP A 15 -1.60 10.56 2.47
N ASP A 16 -1.77 10.66 1.15
CA ASP A 16 -2.26 9.53 0.33
C ASP A 16 -1.24 8.35 0.30
N ILE A 17 0.05 8.66 0.15
CA ILE A 17 1.12 7.66 0.22
C ILE A 17 1.27 7.11 1.65
N ASN A 18 0.94 7.92 2.66
CA ASN A 18 0.99 7.47 4.05
C ASN A 18 -0.09 6.42 4.33
N GLU A 19 -1.31 6.55 3.78
CA GLU A 19 -2.36 5.54 3.92
C GLU A 19 -1.98 4.22 3.24
N ILE A 20 -1.43 4.27 2.02
CA ILE A 20 -0.91 3.07 1.34
C ILE A 20 0.19 2.40 2.18
N LYS A 21 1.13 3.18 2.72
CA LYS A 21 2.20 2.65 3.59
C LYS A 21 1.66 2.06 4.88
N LYS A 22 0.71 2.72 5.55
CA LYS A 22 0.05 2.21 6.76
C LYS A 22 -0.63 0.88 6.46
N GLY A 23 -1.36 0.78 5.35
CA GLY A 23 -2.04 -0.43 4.95
C GLY A 23 -1.07 -1.58 4.64
N ILE A 24 0.03 -1.30 3.92
CA ILE A 24 1.13 -2.27 3.70
C ILE A 24 1.71 -2.77 5.03
N CYS A 25 1.94 -1.88 6.01
CA CYS A 25 2.42 -2.28 7.33
C CYS A 25 1.42 -3.19 8.05
N LYS A 26 0.12 -2.86 8.04
CA LYS A 26 -0.91 -3.69 8.64
C LYS A 26 -1.02 -5.07 7.98
N ILE A 27 -0.93 -5.15 6.65
CA ILE A 27 -0.92 -6.44 5.94
C ILE A 27 0.31 -7.25 6.35
N LYS A 28 1.49 -6.64 6.44
CA LYS A 28 2.72 -7.32 6.90
C LYS A 28 2.59 -7.85 8.32
N GLU A 29 2.00 -7.07 9.23
CA GLU A 29 1.68 -7.55 10.58
C GLU A 29 0.63 -8.68 10.56
N GLY A 30 -0.34 -8.60 9.66
CA GLY A 30 -1.34 -9.64 9.46
C GLY A 30 -0.74 -10.97 9.02
N ILE A 31 0.13 -10.94 8.02
CA ILE A 31 0.92 -12.08 7.54
C ILE A 31 1.72 -12.71 8.69
N LYS A 32 2.42 -11.88 9.48
CA LYS A 32 3.17 -12.37 10.63
C LYS A 32 2.27 -13.07 11.66
N ASN A 33 1.12 -12.47 12.00
CA ASN A 33 0.17 -13.08 12.92
C ASN A 33 -0.38 -14.42 12.41
N ILE A 34 -0.60 -14.55 11.09
CA ILE A 34 -1.03 -15.81 10.47
C ILE A 34 0.09 -16.86 10.56
N GLN A 35 1.34 -16.49 10.30
CA GLN A 35 2.52 -17.36 10.47
C GLN A 35 2.65 -17.83 11.93
N ASP A 36 2.61 -16.90 12.88
CA ASP A 36 2.66 -17.20 14.32
C ASP A 36 1.52 -18.17 14.71
N GLY A 37 0.34 -18.00 14.12
CA GLY A 37 -0.80 -18.88 14.35
C GLY A 37 -0.64 -20.29 13.77
N LEU A 38 -0.01 -20.43 12.60
CA LEU A 38 0.38 -21.73 12.05
C LEU A 38 1.40 -22.44 12.95
N ASP A 39 2.40 -21.71 13.45
CA ASP A 39 3.41 -22.24 14.36
C ASP A 39 2.80 -22.72 15.69
N ASP A 40 1.83 -21.97 16.23
CA ASP A 40 1.06 -22.36 17.40
C ASP A 40 0.27 -23.66 17.16
N ILE A 41 -0.39 -23.81 16.00
CA ILE A 41 -1.09 -25.05 15.63
C ILE A 41 -0.11 -26.22 15.56
N CYS A 42 1.06 -26.03 14.94
CA CYS A 42 2.11 -27.06 14.89
C CYS A 42 2.62 -27.46 16.27
N CYS A 43 2.60 -26.55 17.25
CA CYS A 43 2.94 -26.81 18.65
C CYS A 43 1.76 -27.35 19.49
N CYS A 44 0.70 -27.86 18.84
CA CYS A 44 -0.53 -28.33 19.47
C CYS A 44 -1.31 -27.27 20.27
N ARG A 45 -1.01 -25.97 20.07
CA ARG A 45 -1.75 -24.83 20.64
C ARG A 45 -2.83 -24.33 19.65
N ILE A 46 -3.75 -25.23 19.30
CA ILE A 46 -4.72 -25.01 18.21
C ILE A 46 -5.59 -23.77 18.47
N ARG A 47 -6.04 -23.57 19.71
CA ARG A 47 -6.94 -22.46 20.05
C ARG A 47 -6.23 -21.11 19.97
N GLU A 48 -4.98 -21.06 20.43
CA GLU A 48 -4.12 -19.89 20.33
C GLU A 48 -3.82 -19.58 18.87
N GLY A 49 -3.47 -20.62 18.09
CA GLY A 49 -3.15 -20.45 16.68
C GLY A 49 -4.32 -19.96 15.84
N ILE A 50 -5.53 -20.50 16.04
CA ILE A 50 -6.75 -20.01 15.40
C ILE A 50 -6.98 -18.52 15.73
N LYS A 51 -6.79 -18.10 16.99
CA LYS A 51 -6.92 -16.69 17.39
C LYS A 51 -5.86 -15.80 16.73
N CYS A 52 -4.62 -16.25 16.62
CA CYS A 52 -3.56 -15.52 15.93
C CYS A 52 -3.89 -15.35 14.43
N ILE A 53 -4.38 -16.40 13.76
CA ILE A 53 -4.82 -16.34 12.36
C ILE A 53 -6.00 -15.37 12.20
N GLU A 54 -6.99 -15.40 13.09
CA GLU A 54 -8.11 -14.44 13.09
C GLU A 54 -7.64 -12.99 13.22
N GLN A 55 -6.73 -12.71 14.16
CA GLN A 55 -6.16 -11.38 14.33
C GLN A 55 -5.38 -10.95 13.07
N GLY A 56 -4.64 -11.88 12.47
CA GLY A 56 -3.90 -11.62 11.26
C GLY A 56 -4.80 -11.30 10.06
N LEU A 57 -5.90 -12.04 9.90
CA LEU A 57 -6.95 -11.76 8.91
C LEU A 57 -7.56 -10.37 9.10
N CYS A 58 -7.92 -10.00 10.33
CA CYS A 58 -8.45 -8.66 10.61
C CYS A 58 -7.46 -7.56 10.21
N LYS A 59 -6.18 -7.71 10.56
CA LYS A 59 -5.14 -6.75 10.17
C LYS A 59 -4.93 -6.68 8.66
N SER A 60 -4.92 -7.82 7.96
CA SER A 60 -4.80 -7.85 6.51
C SER A 60 -5.99 -7.19 5.81
N GLN A 61 -7.21 -7.39 6.31
CA GLN A 61 -8.42 -6.74 5.79
C GLN A 61 -8.43 -5.24 6.03
N GLU A 62 -8.05 -4.79 7.23
CA GLU A 62 -7.89 -3.37 7.55
C GLU A 62 -6.81 -2.74 6.67
N GLY A 63 -5.65 -3.38 6.55
CA GLY A 63 -4.56 -2.86 5.74
C GLY A 63 -4.91 -2.79 4.25
N LEU A 64 -5.63 -3.79 3.73
CA LEU A 64 -6.16 -3.74 2.36
C LEU A 64 -7.13 -2.58 2.16
N ARG A 65 -7.98 -2.29 3.15
CA ARG A 65 -8.89 -1.14 3.11
C ARG A 65 -8.13 0.18 3.06
N ASP A 66 -7.15 0.36 3.95
CA ASP A 66 -6.31 1.57 3.99
C ASP A 66 -5.56 1.77 2.66
N VAL A 67 -5.06 0.69 2.05
CA VAL A 67 -4.46 0.73 0.71
C VAL A 67 -5.46 1.20 -0.34
N ILE A 68 -6.66 0.61 -0.37
CA ILE A 68 -7.69 0.97 -1.35
C ILE A 68 -8.13 2.43 -1.18
N ASP A 69 -8.27 2.90 0.05
CA ASP A 69 -8.68 4.29 0.33
C ASP A 69 -7.56 5.27 -0.06
N GLY A 70 -6.30 5.00 0.29
CA GLY A 70 -5.17 5.80 -0.17
C GLY A 70 -5.01 5.82 -1.69
N LEU A 71 -5.37 4.72 -2.38
CA LEU A 71 -5.41 4.68 -3.84
C LEU A 71 -6.55 5.54 -4.43
N LYS A 72 -7.75 5.54 -3.85
CA LYS A 72 -8.86 6.39 -4.35
C LYS A 72 -8.51 7.87 -4.31
N ASP A 73 -7.87 8.32 -3.24
CA ASP A 73 -7.43 9.71 -3.10
C ASP A 73 -6.33 10.05 -4.13
N PHE A 74 -5.54 9.05 -4.51
CA PHE A 74 -4.52 9.14 -5.54
C PHE A 74 -5.07 9.18 -6.99
N GLU A 75 -6.29 8.65 -7.24
CA GLU A 75 -6.95 8.65 -8.57
C GLU A 75 -7.07 10.06 -9.17
N PHE A 76 -7.19 11.07 -8.29
CA PHE A 76 -7.37 12.45 -8.69
C PHE A 76 -6.08 13.12 -9.22
N GLU A 77 -4.90 12.53 -9.04
CA GLU A 77 -3.61 13.10 -9.50
C GLU A 77 -2.89 12.27 -10.55
N CYS A 78 -3.04 10.93 -10.52
CA CYS A 78 -2.43 10.00 -11.46
C CYS A 78 -3.38 8.82 -11.71
N ASP A 79 -3.49 8.37 -12.96
CA ASP A 79 -4.31 7.22 -13.34
C ASP A 79 -3.64 5.89 -12.94
N TYR A 80 -3.56 5.61 -11.64
CA TYR A 80 -3.01 4.35 -11.10
C TYR A 80 -3.84 3.13 -11.54
N ARG A 81 -5.03 3.32 -12.11
CA ARG A 81 -5.78 2.22 -12.75
C ARG A 81 -4.99 1.59 -13.90
N SER A 82 -3.95 2.25 -14.40
CA SER A 82 -3.00 1.66 -15.35
C SER A 82 -1.83 0.93 -14.69
N ASN A 83 -1.63 1.04 -13.37
CA ASN A 83 -0.56 0.36 -12.66
C ASN A 83 -0.92 -1.11 -12.41
N MET A 84 -0.34 -2.00 -13.23
CA MET A 84 -0.60 -3.44 -13.18
C MET A 84 -0.19 -4.04 -11.83
N CYS A 85 0.93 -3.61 -11.25
CA CYS A 85 1.44 -4.12 -9.98
C CYS A 85 0.50 -3.80 -8.80
N ILE A 86 -0.11 -2.62 -8.78
CA ILE A 86 -1.14 -2.28 -7.78
C ILE A 86 -2.36 -3.19 -7.91
N LYS A 87 -2.85 -3.39 -9.14
CA LYS A 87 -4.01 -4.25 -9.40
C LYS A 87 -3.74 -5.70 -8.98
N GLU A 88 -2.62 -6.26 -9.43
CA GLU A 88 -2.18 -7.59 -9.05
C GLU A 88 -2.00 -7.71 -7.54
N GLY A 89 -1.40 -6.70 -6.90
CA GLY A 89 -1.19 -6.70 -5.45
C GLY A 89 -2.49 -6.70 -4.66
N VAL A 90 -3.44 -5.83 -5.01
CA VAL A 90 -4.76 -5.77 -4.38
C VAL A 90 -5.56 -7.06 -4.60
N CYS A 91 -5.51 -7.63 -5.80
CA CYS A 91 -6.18 -8.91 -6.09
C CYS A 91 -5.55 -10.06 -5.30
N GLY A 92 -4.21 -10.20 -5.33
CA GLY A 92 -3.50 -11.25 -4.60
C GLY A 92 -3.75 -11.17 -3.09
N ILE A 93 -3.78 -9.97 -2.50
CA ILE A 93 -4.14 -9.81 -1.08
C ILE A 93 -5.59 -10.23 -0.82
N LYS A 94 -6.54 -9.90 -1.71
CA LYS A 94 -7.94 -10.32 -1.56
C LYS A 94 -8.10 -11.83 -1.62
N ASP A 95 -7.42 -12.47 -2.57
CA ASP A 95 -7.50 -13.91 -2.75
C ASP A 95 -6.82 -14.63 -1.59
N GLY A 96 -5.65 -14.15 -1.14
CA GLY A 96 -4.98 -14.69 0.04
C GLY A 96 -5.81 -14.53 1.33
N ILE A 97 -6.52 -13.42 1.52
CA ILE A 97 -7.49 -13.27 2.62
C ILE A 97 -8.58 -14.35 2.54
N LYS A 98 -9.12 -14.65 1.36
CA LYS A 98 -10.14 -15.70 1.20
C LYS A 98 -9.55 -17.08 1.51
N GLY A 99 -8.38 -17.41 0.97
CA GLY A 99 -7.72 -18.71 1.23
C GLY A 99 -7.46 -18.92 2.72
N VAL A 100 -7.00 -17.89 3.44
CA VAL A 100 -6.82 -17.96 4.89
C VAL A 100 -8.16 -18.08 5.64
N GLN A 101 -9.23 -17.42 5.17
CA GLN A 101 -10.58 -17.58 5.74
C GLN A 101 -11.15 -18.99 5.54
N GLU A 102 -10.96 -19.58 4.37
CA GLU A 102 -11.35 -20.95 4.06
C GLU A 102 -10.60 -21.93 4.95
N GLY A 103 -9.28 -21.80 5.05
CA GLY A 103 -8.47 -22.62 5.94
C GLY A 103 -8.86 -22.46 7.41
N LEU A 104 -9.22 -21.25 7.86
CA LEU A 104 -9.73 -21.02 9.21
C LEU A 104 -11.07 -21.75 9.46
N CYS A 105 -11.97 -21.80 8.47
CA CYS A 105 -13.21 -22.58 8.55
C CYS A 105 -12.91 -24.08 8.70
N GLU A 106 -11.99 -24.62 7.91
CA GLU A 106 -11.57 -26.02 8.00
C GLU A 106 -10.94 -26.36 9.35
N LEU A 107 -10.05 -25.49 9.86
CA LEU A 107 -9.45 -25.62 11.19
C LEU A 107 -10.51 -25.70 12.30
N ARG A 108 -11.57 -24.88 12.21
CA ARG A 108 -12.69 -24.88 13.18
C ARG A 108 -13.57 -26.14 13.06
N ASN A 109 -13.66 -26.74 11.87
CA ASN A 109 -14.41 -27.96 11.60
C ASN A 109 -13.61 -29.25 11.87
N CYS A 110 -12.45 -29.15 12.54
CA CYS A 110 -11.55 -30.26 12.86
C CYS A 110 -10.87 -30.92 11.64
N CYS A 111 -10.89 -30.27 10.47
CA CYS A 111 -10.12 -30.65 9.28
C CYS A 111 -8.72 -30.01 9.35
N LEU A 112 -7.88 -30.47 10.28
CA LEU A 112 -6.66 -29.74 10.64
C LEU A 112 -5.62 -29.71 9.50
N CYS A 113 -5.45 -30.82 8.79
CA CYS A 113 -4.46 -30.92 7.71
C CYS A 113 -4.85 -30.02 6.53
N GLU A 114 -6.10 -30.13 6.08
CA GLU A 114 -6.68 -29.33 5.01
C GLU A 114 -6.67 -27.85 5.38
N GLY A 115 -7.08 -27.52 6.61
CA GLY A 115 -7.06 -26.15 7.10
C GLY A 115 -5.67 -25.53 7.14
N ILE A 116 -4.64 -26.28 7.57
CA ILE A 116 -3.24 -25.81 7.53
C ILE A 116 -2.79 -25.56 6.09
N VAL A 117 -3.12 -26.46 5.16
CA VAL A 117 -2.76 -26.31 3.74
C VAL A 117 -3.41 -25.05 3.15
N SER A 118 -4.72 -24.86 3.32
CA SER A 118 -5.42 -23.68 2.81
C SER A 118 -4.94 -22.38 3.44
N VAL A 119 -4.63 -22.36 4.74
CA VAL A 119 -4.03 -21.18 5.38
C VAL A 119 -2.65 -20.88 4.79
N ARG A 120 -1.82 -21.90 4.50
CA ARG A 120 -0.51 -21.71 3.88
C ARG A 120 -0.60 -21.18 2.44
N GLU A 121 -1.53 -21.71 1.65
CA GLU A 121 -1.79 -21.23 0.28
C GLU A 121 -2.25 -19.77 0.31
N GLY A 122 -3.23 -19.43 1.16
CA GLY A 122 -3.68 -18.05 1.31
C GLY A 122 -2.60 -17.11 1.86
N LEU A 123 -1.70 -17.61 2.71
CA LEU A 123 -0.53 -16.86 3.18
C LEU A 123 0.46 -16.56 2.05
N GLN A 124 0.70 -17.53 1.15
CA GLN A 124 1.55 -17.33 -0.02
C GLN A 124 0.95 -16.25 -0.95
N GLU A 125 -0.35 -16.31 -1.23
CA GLU A 125 -1.04 -15.30 -2.03
C GLU A 125 -1.00 -13.90 -1.38
N LEU A 126 -1.11 -13.82 -0.05
CA LEU A 126 -0.93 -12.58 0.71
C LEU A 126 0.49 -12.01 0.53
N GLU A 127 1.53 -12.84 0.62
CA GLU A 127 2.93 -12.41 0.45
C GLU A 127 3.23 -11.95 -0.98
N GLU A 128 2.75 -12.69 -1.97
CA GLU A 128 2.88 -12.34 -3.39
C GLU A 128 2.13 -11.05 -3.71
N GLY A 129 0.89 -10.93 -3.25
CA GLY A 129 0.09 -9.71 -3.37
C GLY A 129 0.74 -8.51 -2.69
N LEU A 130 1.28 -8.68 -1.49
CA LEU A 130 2.02 -7.62 -0.78
C LEU A 130 3.27 -7.19 -1.55
N CYS A 131 4.02 -8.13 -2.13
CA CYS A 131 5.20 -7.84 -2.95
C CYS A 131 4.84 -7.00 -4.19
N SER A 132 3.81 -7.40 -4.92
CA SER A 132 3.32 -6.65 -6.08
C SER A 132 2.80 -5.27 -5.69
N LEU A 133 2.10 -5.17 -4.56
CA LEU A 133 1.59 -3.89 -4.05
C LEU A 133 2.74 -2.93 -3.69
N VAL A 134 3.78 -3.41 -3.01
CA VAL A 134 4.97 -2.61 -2.66
C VAL A 134 5.67 -2.12 -3.93
N LYS A 135 5.82 -2.97 -4.95
CA LYS A 135 6.39 -2.57 -6.25
C LYS A 135 5.57 -1.45 -6.90
N GLY A 136 4.24 -1.59 -6.94
CA GLY A 136 3.36 -0.58 -7.49
C GLY A 136 3.41 0.74 -6.72
N ALA A 137 3.46 0.69 -5.38
CA ALA A 137 3.57 1.88 -4.54
C ALA A 137 4.89 2.64 -4.75
N ASN A 138 5.99 1.91 -4.99
CA ASN A 138 7.28 2.50 -5.33
C ASN A 138 7.25 3.15 -6.73
N GLN A 139 6.67 2.48 -7.74
CA GLN A 139 6.51 3.07 -9.08
C GLN A 139 5.75 4.40 -9.03
N ILE A 140 4.65 4.45 -8.26
CA ILE A 140 3.89 5.67 -8.01
C ILE A 140 4.77 6.77 -7.39
N SER A 141 5.59 6.40 -6.40
CA SER A 141 6.48 7.34 -5.71
C SER A 141 7.56 7.90 -6.65
N ASP A 142 8.15 7.03 -7.47
CA ASP A 142 9.19 7.38 -8.44
C ASP A 142 8.63 8.30 -9.54
N GLU A 143 7.46 7.97 -10.10
CA GLU A 143 6.77 8.81 -11.09
C GLU A 143 6.51 10.23 -10.55
N ARG A 144 6.11 10.35 -9.29
CA ARG A 144 5.88 11.65 -8.63
C ARG A 144 7.18 12.42 -8.45
N GLU A 145 8.27 11.75 -8.06
CA GLU A 145 9.57 12.39 -7.92
C GLU A 145 10.09 12.90 -9.26
N MET A 146 9.92 12.11 -10.33
CA MET A 146 10.29 12.51 -11.69
C MET A 146 9.48 13.71 -12.17
N ARG A 147 8.15 13.74 -11.95
CA ARG A 147 7.32 14.91 -12.27
C ARG A 147 7.73 16.16 -11.49
N ARG A 148 8.09 16.02 -10.21
CA ARG A 148 8.59 17.13 -9.38
C ARG A 148 9.90 17.69 -9.93
N LYS A 149 10.85 16.83 -10.28
CA LYS A 149 12.13 17.25 -10.90
C LYS A 149 11.91 17.92 -12.26
N ASN A 150 10.99 17.41 -13.07
CA ASN A 150 10.71 17.97 -14.40
C ASN A 150 10.07 19.38 -14.33
N LYS A 151 9.10 19.59 -13.42
CA LYS A 151 8.56 20.95 -13.15
C LYS A 151 9.61 21.90 -12.59
N GLY A 152 10.54 21.41 -11.78
CA GLY A 152 11.69 22.20 -11.30
C GLY A 152 12.58 22.68 -12.46
N CYS A 153 12.78 21.85 -13.48
CA CYS A 153 13.55 22.23 -14.68
C CYS A 153 12.83 23.27 -15.55
N GLU A 154 11.51 23.20 -15.72
CA GLU A 154 10.73 24.22 -16.46
C GLU A 154 10.82 25.60 -15.80
N VAL A 155 10.68 25.66 -14.46
CA VAL A 155 10.77 26.92 -13.70
C VAL A 155 12.17 27.56 -13.78
N ILE A 156 13.24 26.76 -13.91
CA ILE A 156 14.61 27.28 -14.08
C ILE A 156 14.80 27.85 -15.49
N GLN A 157 14.19 27.25 -16.53
CA GLN A 157 14.26 27.81 -17.88
C GLN A 157 13.50 29.14 -17.96
N GLU A 158 12.29 29.21 -17.40
CA GLU A 158 11.44 30.41 -17.44
C GLU A 158 12.10 31.62 -16.73
N ASN A 159 12.68 31.41 -15.55
CA ASN A 159 13.43 32.46 -14.84
C ASN A 159 14.66 32.95 -15.62
N ARG A 160 15.35 32.06 -16.36
CA ARG A 160 16.52 32.44 -17.16
C ARG A 160 16.13 33.26 -18.40
N TYR A 161 14.96 32.99 -18.99
CA TYR A 161 14.41 33.79 -20.09
C TYR A 161 13.93 35.18 -19.62
N ASP A 162 13.37 35.29 -18.42
CA ASP A 162 12.91 36.57 -17.86
C ASP A 162 14.06 37.47 -17.37
N GLU A 163 15.13 36.90 -16.79
CA GLU A 163 16.36 37.64 -16.49
C GLU A 163 16.98 38.23 -17.77
N ILE A 164 17.12 37.43 -18.83
CA ILE A 164 17.67 37.91 -20.12
C ILE A 164 16.78 39.00 -20.75
N ARG A 165 15.44 38.90 -20.65
CA ARG A 165 14.52 39.95 -21.13
C ARG A 165 14.63 41.26 -20.37
N SER A 166 15.00 41.24 -19.09
CA SER A 166 15.20 42.46 -18.29
C SER A 166 16.45 43.23 -18.73
N TYR A 167 17.51 42.53 -19.14
CA TYR A 167 18.72 43.14 -19.69
C TYR A 167 18.48 43.77 -21.06
N ILE A 168 17.74 43.11 -21.94
CA ILE A 168 17.46 43.63 -23.30
C ILE A 168 16.53 44.86 -23.30
N ARG A 169 15.68 45.02 -22.29
CA ARG A 169 14.70 46.12 -22.23
C ARG A 169 15.24 47.44 -21.66
N ASN A 170 16.46 47.44 -21.11
CA ASN A 170 17.10 48.64 -20.52
C ASN A 170 18.10 49.34 -21.47
N ASP A 171 18.27 48.85 -22.72
CA ASP A 171 19.21 49.39 -23.71
C ASP A 171 18.52 50.20 -24.85
N TYR A 172 17.28 50.67 -24.68
CA TYR A 172 16.58 51.56 -25.62
C TYR A 172 15.89 52.75 -24.94
#